data_AF-A0AAR2IKG0-F1
#
_entry.id   AF-A0AAR2IKG0-F1
#
_cell.length_a   1.000
_cell.length_b   1.000
_cell.length_c   1.000
_cell.angle_alpha   90.00
_cell.angle_beta   90.00
_cell.angle_gamma   90.00
#
_symmetry.space_group_name_H-M   'P 1'
#
loop_
_entity.id
_entity.type
_entity.pdbx_description
1 polymer ?
#
loop_
_entity_poly.entity_id
_entity_poly.type
_entity_poly.pdbx_seq_one_letter_code
_entity_poly.pdbx_strand_id
1 'polypeptide(L)'
;MNQIYSLFSSASQSFSFTDSPSLNTKLTCFKCVDSFSVSELITKSNASSYQFDPAPTPLLKACPSVINTPVTTVINSCISSGSVPAALKTAAVTQILKKPELDPTSLSNYRPISHLPFLPKVMERLVASQLQTFLSDNAVYEPFQSGFRTHHSTEAALLRVVHDLLRSADSGSLNIVLLLDLSAAFDTVNHDVLISRLFSIGITDTALYSWTPTFLNLYFTPWADHS
;
A
#
# COMPACT_ATOMS: atom_id res chain seq x y z
N MET A 1 31.76 -7.59 -21.03
CA MET A 1 30.35 -7.34 -21.43
C MET A 1 29.65 -8.60 -21.98
N ASN A 2 30.33 -9.49 -22.73
CA ASN A 2 29.69 -10.66 -23.35
C ASN A 2 29.51 -11.92 -22.48
N GLN A 3 30.12 -12.02 -21.29
CA GLN A 3 29.97 -13.20 -20.41
C GLN A 3 28.76 -13.14 -19.47
N ILE A 4 28.19 -11.96 -19.22
CA ILE A 4 26.97 -11.84 -18.41
C ILE A 4 25.74 -12.24 -19.24
N TYR A 5 25.70 -11.84 -20.51
CA TYR A 5 24.63 -12.25 -21.43
C TYR A 5 24.53 -13.77 -21.62
N SER A 6 25.64 -14.51 -21.59
CA SER A 6 25.61 -15.97 -21.75
C SER A 6 25.01 -16.70 -20.54
N LEU A 7 25.15 -16.17 -19.32
CA LEU A 7 24.54 -16.75 -18.12
C LEU A 7 23.01 -16.57 -18.10
N PHE A 8 22.52 -15.42 -18.59
CA PHE A 8 21.08 -15.18 -18.75
C PHE A 8 20.47 -15.88 -19.97
N SER A 9 21.26 -16.12 -21.03
CA SER A 9 20.82 -16.86 -22.22
C SER A 9 20.64 -18.36 -21.98
N SER A 10 21.37 -18.96 -21.04
CA SER A 10 21.18 -20.37 -20.65
C SER A 10 20.07 -20.56 -19.61
N ALA A 11 19.55 -19.45 -19.05
CA ALA A 11 18.46 -19.42 -18.08
C ALA A 11 17.15 -18.88 -18.68
N SER A 12 17.01 -18.89 -20.02
CA SER A 12 15.72 -18.70 -20.67
C SER A 12 14.86 -19.96 -20.54
N GLN A 13 14.59 -20.38 -19.30
CA GLN A 13 13.27 -20.92 -19.02
C GLN A 13 12.33 -19.74 -19.15
N SER A 14 11.36 -19.86 -20.06
CA SER A 14 10.18 -19.02 -20.03
C SER A 14 9.67 -18.99 -18.59
N PHE A 15 9.76 -17.83 -17.92
CA PHE A 15 9.02 -17.60 -16.70
C PHE A 15 7.55 -17.49 -17.12
N SER A 16 6.93 -18.65 -17.31
CA SER A 16 5.50 -18.77 -17.39
C SER A 16 4.98 -18.33 -16.03
N PHE A 17 4.22 -17.24 -15.97
CA PHE A 17 3.36 -16.93 -14.82
C PHE A 17 2.23 -17.96 -14.78
N THR A 18 2.57 -19.23 -14.51
CA THR A 18 1.67 -20.38 -14.39
C THR A 18 2.33 -21.25 -13.30
N ASP A 19 1.80 -21.48 -12.12
CA ASP A 19 0.42 -21.47 -11.64
C ASP A 19 0.40 -20.78 -10.28
N SER A 20 -0.43 -19.76 -10.12
CA SER A 20 -0.85 -19.40 -8.77
C SER A 20 -1.71 -20.57 -8.28
N PRO A 21 -1.49 -21.16 -7.10
CA PRO A 21 -2.38 -22.19 -6.59
C PRO A 21 -3.80 -21.62 -6.66
N SER A 22 -4.72 -22.34 -7.30
CA SER A 22 -6.11 -21.89 -7.40
C SER A 22 -6.62 -21.69 -5.98
N LEU A 23 -6.63 -20.43 -5.52
CA LEU A 23 -7.07 -20.10 -4.18
C LEU A 23 -8.55 -20.49 -4.12
N ASN A 24 -8.88 -21.43 -3.24
CA ASN A 24 -10.27 -21.79 -2.99
C ASN A 24 -11.03 -20.64 -2.31
N THR A 25 -10.30 -19.71 -1.67
CA THR A 25 -10.84 -18.56 -0.96
C THR A 25 -10.73 -17.32 -1.81
N LYS A 26 -11.85 -16.61 -1.99
CA LYS A 26 -11.90 -15.33 -2.70
C LYS A 26 -12.27 -14.19 -1.76
N LEU A 27 -11.63 -13.04 -1.95
CA LEU A 27 -12.05 -11.78 -1.32
C LEU A 27 -12.97 -11.04 -2.29
N THR A 28 -14.28 -11.19 -2.11
CA THR A 28 -15.31 -10.58 -2.98
C THR A 28 -15.76 -9.22 -2.45
N CYS A 29 -15.74 -9.03 -1.13
CA CYS A 29 -16.09 -7.78 -0.47
C CYS A 29 -15.33 -7.58 0.85
N PHE A 30 -15.16 -6.33 1.25
CA PHE A 30 -14.69 -5.98 2.59
C PHE A 30 -15.86 -5.98 3.57
N LYS A 31 -15.59 -6.43 4.79
CA LYS A 31 -16.57 -6.53 5.88
C LYS A 31 -16.75 -5.18 6.56
N CYS A 32 -18.00 -4.86 6.90
CA CYS A 32 -18.32 -3.75 7.79
C CYS A 32 -17.71 -3.97 9.17
N VAL A 33 -17.48 -2.87 9.88
CA VAL A 33 -16.82 -2.87 11.18
C VAL A 33 -17.76 -2.36 12.27
N ASP A 34 -17.50 -2.80 13.49
CA ASP A 34 -18.18 -2.31 14.67
C ASP A 34 -17.59 -0.98 15.17
N SER A 35 -18.35 -0.28 16.00
CA SER A 35 -17.95 1.02 16.53
C SER A 35 -16.75 0.96 17.47
N PHE A 36 -16.48 -0.19 18.10
CA PHE A 36 -15.33 -0.36 18.99
C PHE A 36 -14.03 -0.43 18.18
N SER A 37 -14.01 -1.21 17.09
CA SER A 37 -12.89 -1.26 16.15
C SER A 37 -12.53 0.12 15.58
N VAL A 38 -13.56 0.90 15.21
CA VAL A 38 -13.38 2.29 14.76
C VAL A 38 -12.78 3.17 15.86
N SER A 39 -13.31 3.08 17.09
CA SER A 39 -12.80 3.84 18.24
C SER A 39 -11.35 3.52 18.55
N GLU A 40 -10.97 2.24 18.50
CA GLU A 40 -9.62 1.78 18.75
C GLU A 40 -8.64 2.33 17.69
N LEU A 41 -9.04 2.35 16.42
CA LEU A 41 -8.23 2.94 15.36
C LEU A 41 -8.10 4.46 15.48
N ILE A 42 -9.17 5.16 15.83
CA ILE A 42 -9.15 6.62 16.02
C ILE A 42 -8.17 6.96 17.15
N THR A 43 -8.26 6.28 18.29
CA THR A 43 -7.38 6.53 19.44
C THR A 43 -5.90 6.26 19.12
N LYS A 44 -5.60 5.16 18.40
CA LYS A 44 -4.24 4.79 17.95
C LYS A 44 -3.69 5.64 16.79
N SER A 45 -4.51 6.42 16.09
CA SER A 45 -4.06 7.23 14.95
C SER A 45 -3.25 8.44 15.41
N ASN A 46 -2.24 8.89 14.64
CA ASN A 46 -1.52 10.11 14.98
C ASN A 46 -2.47 11.33 14.92
N ALA A 47 -2.23 12.32 15.79
CA ALA A 47 -2.98 13.58 15.78
C ALA A 47 -2.55 14.50 14.63
N SER A 48 -2.56 13.98 13.41
CA SER A 48 -2.37 14.76 12.19
C SER A 48 -3.71 15.44 11.88
N SER A 49 -3.72 16.77 11.84
CA SER A 49 -4.89 17.55 11.46
C SER A 49 -4.77 17.92 9.99
N TYR A 50 -5.79 17.61 9.20
CA TYR A 50 -5.92 18.16 7.86
C TYR A 50 -6.68 19.48 7.93
N GLN A 51 -6.26 20.49 7.17
CA GLN A 51 -6.82 21.85 7.28
C GLN A 51 -8.29 21.95 6.84
N PHE A 52 -8.76 20.98 6.05
CA PHE A 52 -10.16 20.91 5.60
C PHE A 52 -10.92 19.74 6.24
N ASP A 53 -10.39 19.13 7.32
CA ASP A 53 -11.19 18.19 8.10
C ASP A 53 -12.38 18.95 8.73
N PRO A 54 -13.59 18.34 8.77
CA PRO A 54 -14.75 18.95 9.39
C PRO A 54 -14.57 19.17 10.90
N ALA A 55 -13.65 18.43 11.53
CA ALA A 55 -13.26 18.60 12.92
C ALA A 55 -11.78 18.21 13.11
N PRO A 56 -11.04 18.91 14.00
CA PRO A 56 -9.68 18.55 14.32
C PRO A 56 -9.58 17.14 14.94
N THR A 57 -8.55 16.38 14.56
CA THR A 57 -8.27 15.04 15.11
C THR A 57 -8.26 14.98 16.65
N PRO A 58 -7.71 15.98 17.39
CA PRO A 58 -7.81 15.99 18.85
C PRO A 58 -9.25 16.03 19.39
N LEU A 59 -10.15 16.75 18.71
CA LEU A 59 -11.57 16.82 19.07
C LEU A 59 -12.25 15.46 18.83
N LEU A 60 -11.94 14.83 17.70
CA LEU A 60 -12.45 13.49 17.37
C LEU A 60 -12.07 12.46 18.43
N LYS A 61 -10.85 12.57 18.98
CA LYS A 61 -10.36 11.71 20.07
C LYS A 61 -10.97 12.04 21.44
N ALA A 62 -11.34 13.30 21.68
CA ALA A 62 -11.87 13.75 22.97
C ALA A 62 -13.34 13.37 23.18
N CYS A 63 -14.11 13.18 22.11
CA CYS A 63 -15.56 12.91 22.19
C CYS A 63 -15.98 11.62 21.45
N PRO A 64 -15.39 10.44 21.78
CA PRO A 64 -15.69 9.20 21.06
C PRO A 64 -17.16 8.77 21.17
N SER A 65 -17.81 9.03 22.32
CA SER A 65 -19.21 8.66 22.55
C SER A 65 -20.20 9.30 21.57
N VAL A 66 -19.90 10.52 21.10
CA VAL A 66 -20.75 11.26 20.15
C VAL A 66 -20.38 10.94 18.71
N ILE A 67 -19.09 10.72 18.44
CA ILE A 67 -18.52 10.70 17.09
C ILE A 67 -18.46 9.29 16.52
N ASN A 68 -18.29 8.26 17.36
CA ASN A 68 -18.05 6.89 16.88
C ASN A 68 -19.21 6.36 16.04
N THR A 69 -20.46 6.54 16.47
CA THR A 69 -21.64 6.05 15.75
C THR A 69 -21.74 6.66 14.34
N PRO A 70 -21.81 7.99 14.17
CA PRO A 70 -21.92 8.58 12.83
C PRO A 70 -20.71 8.26 11.95
N VAL A 71 -19.49 8.27 12.50
CA VAL A 71 -18.28 7.89 11.76
C VAL A 71 -18.34 6.44 11.27
N THR A 72 -18.76 5.51 12.14
CA THR A 72 -18.91 4.10 11.80
C THR A 72 -19.95 3.90 10.71
N THR A 73 -21.08 4.60 10.78
CA THR A 73 -22.12 4.55 9.74
C THR A 73 -21.60 5.03 8.39
N VAL A 74 -20.85 6.13 8.35
CA VAL A 74 -20.24 6.63 7.11
C VAL A 74 -19.22 5.64 6.55
N ILE A 75 -18.32 5.13 7.39
CA ILE A 75 -17.30 4.13 6.98
C ILE A 75 -17.98 2.88 6.42
N ASN A 76 -18.96 2.32 7.12
CA ASN A 76 -19.65 1.10 6.68
C ASN A 76 -20.46 1.31 5.39
N SER A 77 -21.01 2.52 5.19
CA SER A 77 -21.67 2.89 3.93
C SER A 77 -20.67 2.91 2.77
N CYS A 78 -19.48 3.46 2.98
CA CYS A 78 -18.40 3.43 1.98
C CYS A 78 -17.91 1.99 1.71
N ILE A 79 -17.72 1.17 2.76
CA ILE A 79 -17.35 -0.25 2.66
C ILE A 79 -18.33 -1.07 1.85
N SER A 80 -19.62 -0.94 2.17
CA SER A 80 -20.66 -1.71 1.49
C SER A 80 -20.85 -1.28 0.03
N SER A 81 -20.74 0.02 -0.25
CA SER A 81 -20.92 0.56 -1.61
C SER A 81 -19.67 0.47 -2.48
N GLY A 82 -18.48 0.38 -1.88
CA GLY A 82 -17.20 0.50 -2.58
C GLY A 82 -16.96 1.89 -3.18
N SER A 83 -17.65 2.92 -2.68
CA SER A 83 -17.58 4.29 -3.18
C SER A 83 -17.34 5.27 -2.04
N VAL A 84 -16.52 6.30 -2.32
CA VAL A 84 -16.16 7.35 -1.36
C VAL A 84 -16.61 8.70 -1.90
N PRO A 85 -17.34 9.52 -1.11
CA PRO A 85 -17.76 10.86 -1.49
C PRO A 85 -16.59 11.74 -1.95
N ALA A 86 -16.80 12.59 -2.97
CA ALA A 86 -15.75 13.46 -3.52
C ALA A 86 -15.08 14.36 -2.46
N ALA A 87 -15.85 14.89 -1.50
CA ALA A 87 -15.33 15.68 -0.39
C ALA A 87 -14.31 14.92 0.48
N LEU A 88 -14.44 13.59 0.56
CA LEU A 88 -13.52 12.71 1.27
C LEU A 88 -12.38 12.19 0.38
N LYS A 89 -12.40 12.47 -0.93
CA LYS A 89 -11.34 12.06 -1.86
C LYS A 89 -10.28 13.13 -2.11
N THR A 90 -10.50 14.35 -1.63
CA THR A 90 -9.60 15.47 -1.89
C THR A 90 -8.48 15.50 -0.86
N ALA A 91 -7.22 15.40 -1.32
CA ALA A 91 -6.03 15.52 -0.48
C ALA A 91 -5.32 16.85 -0.75
N ALA A 92 -4.68 17.45 0.27
CA ALA A 92 -3.78 18.58 0.03
C ALA A 92 -2.37 18.05 -0.22
N VAL A 93 -1.72 18.52 -1.27
CA VAL A 93 -0.35 18.13 -1.60
C VAL A 93 0.62 19.14 -1.01
N THR A 94 1.53 18.68 -0.15
CA THR A 94 2.67 19.49 0.33
C THR A 94 3.96 19.01 -0.32
N GLN A 95 4.80 19.93 -0.78
CA GLN A 95 6.12 19.60 -1.31
C GLN A 95 7.14 19.56 -0.16
N ILE A 96 7.85 18.45 -0.02
CA ILE A 96 8.96 18.31 0.94
C ILE A 96 10.25 18.03 0.17
N LEU A 97 11.35 18.68 0.56
CA LEU A 97 12.66 18.45 -0.04
C LEU A 97 13.12 17.01 0.25
N LYS A 98 13.60 16.29 -0.77
CA LYS A 98 14.02 14.87 -0.67
C LYS A 98 15.15 14.68 0.34
N LYS A 99 16.08 15.64 0.43
CA LYS A 99 17.17 15.69 1.40
C LYS A 99 17.46 17.16 1.74
N PRO A 100 17.83 17.49 3.00
CA PRO A 100 18.02 18.86 3.43
C PRO A 100 19.16 19.59 2.71
N GLU A 101 20.14 18.88 2.15
CA GLU A 101 21.28 19.49 1.44
C GLU A 101 21.01 19.81 -0.03
N LEU A 102 19.84 19.43 -0.56
CA LEU A 102 19.50 19.65 -1.96
C LEU A 102 19.11 21.12 -2.22
N ASP A 103 19.36 21.57 -3.45
CA ASP A 103 18.98 22.91 -3.90
C ASP A 103 17.45 23.09 -3.87
N PRO A 104 16.91 24.01 -3.04
CA PRO A 104 15.47 24.29 -2.96
C PRO A 104 14.89 24.97 -4.21
N THR A 105 15.73 25.46 -5.12
CA THR A 105 15.25 26.09 -6.37
C THR A 105 14.94 25.07 -7.46
N SER A 106 15.43 23.84 -7.32
CA SER A 106 15.17 22.75 -8.27
C SER A 106 13.93 21.94 -7.86
N LEU A 107 12.85 22.05 -8.65
CA LEU A 107 11.59 21.34 -8.40
C LEU A 107 11.74 19.81 -8.36
N SER A 108 12.71 19.25 -9.09
CA SER A 108 12.98 17.81 -9.10
C SER A 108 13.51 17.28 -7.76
N ASN A 109 13.98 18.17 -6.87
CA ASN A 109 14.44 17.83 -5.53
C ASN A 109 13.30 17.67 -4.52
N TYR A 110 12.06 17.99 -4.89
CA TYR A 110 10.91 17.82 -4.01
C TYR A 110 10.23 16.47 -4.22
N ARG A 111 9.61 15.97 -3.15
CA ARG A 111 8.62 14.89 -3.19
C ARG A 111 7.25 15.48 -2.84
N PRO A 112 6.21 15.25 -3.67
CA PRO A 112 4.85 15.56 -3.27
C PRO A 112 4.41 14.59 -2.16
N ILE A 113 3.73 15.10 -1.15
CA ILE A 113 3.09 14.29 -0.10
C ILE A 113 1.62 14.67 -0.04
N SER A 114 0.77 13.68 -0.28
CA SER A 114 -0.69 13.81 -0.21
C SER A 114 -1.17 13.67 1.23
N HIS A 115 -1.73 14.73 1.79
CA HIS A 115 -2.39 14.72 3.10
C HIS A 115 -3.87 14.45 2.91
N LEU A 116 -4.30 13.21 3.12
CA LEU A 116 -5.71 12.85 3.11
C LEU A 116 -6.44 13.38 4.36
N PRO A 117 -7.75 13.67 4.25
CA PRO A 117 -8.61 13.90 5.41
C PRO A 117 -8.56 12.72 6.40
N PHE A 118 -8.89 12.97 7.66
CA PHE A 118 -8.79 11.96 8.73
C PHE A 118 -9.64 10.71 8.47
N LEU A 119 -10.89 10.89 8.05
CA LEU A 119 -11.85 9.79 7.89
C LEU A 119 -11.44 8.77 6.80
N PRO A 120 -11.05 9.19 5.57
CA PRO A 120 -10.45 8.31 4.56
C PRO A 120 -9.25 7.51 5.07
N LYS A 121 -8.36 8.13 5.85
CA LYS A 121 -7.19 7.43 6.44
C LYS A 121 -7.62 6.29 7.36
N VAL A 122 -8.65 6.51 8.20
CA VAL A 122 -9.18 5.45 9.08
C VAL A 122 -9.78 4.31 8.26
N MET A 123 -10.58 4.66 7.25
CA MET A 123 -11.22 3.69 6.35
C MET A 123 -10.20 2.88 5.53
N GLU A 124 -9.16 3.53 5.01
CA GLU A 124 -8.06 2.85 4.30
C GLU A 124 -7.35 1.86 5.20
N ARG A 125 -7.04 2.24 6.45
CA ARG A 125 -6.41 1.32 7.40
C ARG A 125 -7.27 0.09 7.67
N LEU A 126 -8.59 0.24 7.72
CA LEU A 126 -9.53 -0.87 7.88
C LEU A 126 -9.52 -1.80 6.67
N VAL A 127 -9.64 -1.25 5.47
CA VAL A 127 -9.62 -2.02 4.21
C VAL A 127 -8.27 -2.71 4.03
N ALA A 128 -7.17 -1.99 4.25
CA ALA A 128 -5.82 -2.52 4.17
C ALA A 128 -5.58 -3.65 5.19
N SER A 129 -6.10 -3.51 6.41
CA SER A 129 -6.00 -4.59 7.41
C SER A 129 -6.70 -5.85 6.94
N GLN A 130 -7.92 -5.74 6.41
CA GLN A 130 -8.66 -6.90 5.90
C GLN A 130 -7.97 -7.55 4.69
N LEU A 131 -7.41 -6.73 3.79
CA LEU A 131 -6.62 -7.20 2.67
C LEU A 131 -5.36 -7.94 3.15
N GLN A 132 -4.60 -7.38 4.10
CA GLN A 132 -3.40 -8.00 4.63
C GLN A 132 -3.71 -9.33 5.34
N THR A 133 -4.81 -9.41 6.07
CA THR A 133 -5.30 -10.67 6.66
C THR A 133 -5.58 -11.70 5.57
N PHE A 134 -6.34 -11.34 4.53
CA PHE A 134 -6.61 -12.24 3.40
C PHE A 134 -5.33 -12.75 2.73
N LEU A 135 -4.37 -11.86 2.46
CA LEU A 135 -3.09 -12.23 1.85
C LEU A 135 -2.26 -13.15 2.73
N SER A 136 -2.32 -12.96 4.06
CA SER A 136 -1.60 -13.79 5.03
C SER A 136 -2.24 -15.17 5.18
N ASP A 137 -3.56 -15.22 5.37
CA ASP A 137 -4.33 -16.46 5.59
C ASP A 137 -4.27 -17.40 4.39
N ASN A 138 -4.08 -16.85 3.18
CA ASN A 138 -3.98 -17.62 1.95
C ASN A 138 -2.54 -17.74 1.43
N ALA A 139 -1.53 -17.38 2.24
CA ALA A 139 -0.10 -17.49 1.88
C ALA A 139 0.26 -16.86 0.53
N VAL A 140 -0.35 -15.71 0.20
CA VAL A 140 -0.16 -15.00 -1.08
C VAL A 140 1.17 -14.25 -1.11
N TYR A 141 1.69 -13.83 0.04
CA TYR A 141 2.95 -13.10 0.12
C TYR A 141 4.14 -13.94 -0.37
N GLU A 142 5.01 -13.29 -1.13
CA GLU A 142 6.31 -13.88 -1.49
C GLU A 142 7.11 -14.15 -0.19
N PRO A 143 7.68 -15.35 -0.01
CA PRO A 143 8.42 -15.72 1.21
C PRO A 143 9.53 -14.75 1.60
N PHE A 144 10.18 -14.13 0.60
CA PHE A 144 11.30 -13.21 0.81
C PHE A 144 10.90 -11.73 0.83
N GLN A 145 9.61 -11.41 0.72
CA GLN A 145 9.14 -10.04 0.86
C GLN A 145 9.14 -9.61 2.34
N SER A 146 9.97 -8.63 2.66
CA SER A 146 10.03 -7.99 3.98
C SER A 146 9.37 -6.61 4.03
N GLY A 147 9.24 -5.93 2.90
CA GLY A 147 8.58 -4.62 2.81
C GLY A 147 7.06 -4.74 2.95
N PHE A 148 6.45 -3.78 3.66
CA PHE A 148 4.99 -3.65 3.83
C PHE A 148 4.30 -4.90 4.41
N ARG A 149 5.02 -5.72 5.17
CA ARG A 149 4.51 -6.95 5.78
C ARG A 149 4.62 -6.89 7.30
N THR A 150 3.56 -7.25 8.00
CA THR A 150 3.53 -7.29 9.46
C THR A 150 4.56 -8.27 10.00
N HIS A 151 5.25 -7.93 11.08
CA HIS A 151 6.33 -8.72 11.70
C HIS A 151 7.59 -8.94 10.85
N HIS A 152 7.76 -8.20 9.75
CA HIS A 152 9.00 -8.15 8.98
C HIS A 152 9.66 -6.77 9.09
N SER A 153 10.98 -6.72 8.92
CA SER A 153 11.75 -5.47 8.99
C SER A 153 12.90 -5.45 7.99
N THR A 154 13.48 -4.27 7.79
CA THR A 154 14.68 -4.08 6.96
C THR A 154 15.89 -4.82 7.53
N GLU A 155 16.00 -4.90 8.85
CA GLU A 155 17.06 -5.63 9.55
C GLU A 155 16.94 -7.13 9.30
N ALA A 156 15.72 -7.68 9.38
CA ALA A 156 15.50 -9.10 9.10
C ALA A 156 15.84 -9.47 7.65
N ALA A 157 15.51 -8.59 6.70
CA ALA A 157 15.89 -8.76 5.29
C ALA A 157 17.41 -8.74 5.10
N LEU A 158 18.08 -7.74 5.68
CA LEU A 158 19.55 -7.60 5.60
C LEU A 158 20.26 -8.80 6.22
N LEU A 159 19.83 -9.22 7.41
CA LEU A 159 20.42 -10.36 8.12
C LEU A 159 20.33 -11.63 7.28
N ARG A 160 19.21 -11.85 6.60
CA ARG A 160 19.05 -13.00 5.69
C ARG A 160 20.04 -12.93 4.52
N VAL A 161 20.12 -11.79 3.83
CA VAL A 161 21.07 -11.62 2.72
C VAL A 161 22.51 -11.86 3.18
N VAL A 162 22.91 -11.30 4.32
CA VAL A 162 24.25 -11.50 4.89
C VAL A 162 24.49 -12.96 5.25
N HIS A 163 23.54 -13.62 5.90
CA HIS A 163 23.63 -15.04 6.23
C HIS A 163 23.84 -15.92 5.00
N ASP A 164 23.08 -15.69 3.93
CA ASP A 164 23.16 -16.49 2.71
C ASP A 164 24.50 -16.28 1.98
N LEU A 165 25.02 -15.05 1.99
CA LEU A 165 26.35 -14.74 1.46
C LEU A 165 27.47 -15.45 2.24
N LEU A 166 27.41 -15.41 3.58
CA LEU A 166 28.41 -16.06 4.44
C LEU A 166 28.39 -17.57 4.25
N ARG A 167 27.20 -18.19 4.27
CA ARG A 167 27.05 -19.64 4.08
C ARG A 167 27.58 -20.11 2.72
N SER A 168 27.34 -19.31 1.67
CA SER A 168 27.86 -19.58 0.33
C SER A 168 29.39 -19.43 0.28
N ALA A 169 29.94 -18.40 0.93
CA ALA A 169 31.39 -18.21 1.02
C ALA A 169 32.08 -19.36 1.77
N ASP A 170 31.50 -19.84 2.86
CA ASP A 170 32.02 -20.99 3.63
C ASP A 170 32.06 -22.28 2.79
N SER A 171 31.17 -22.41 1.79
CA SER A 171 31.18 -23.52 0.84
C SER A 171 32.20 -23.38 -0.29
N GLY A 172 32.98 -22.29 -0.32
CA GLY A 172 33.94 -21.99 -1.38
C GLY A 172 33.30 -21.46 -2.67
N SER A 173 32.03 -21.06 -2.62
CA SER A 173 31.29 -20.56 -3.79
C SER A 173 31.53 -19.06 -4.03
N LEU A 174 31.52 -18.65 -5.30
CA LEU A 174 31.56 -17.24 -5.69
C LEU A 174 30.20 -16.58 -5.47
N ASN A 175 30.17 -15.44 -4.79
CA ASN A 175 28.96 -14.68 -4.52
C ASN A 175 28.86 -13.45 -5.41
N ILE A 176 27.68 -13.21 -6.00
CA ILE A 176 27.35 -12.00 -6.75
C ILE A 176 26.01 -11.46 -6.20
N VAL A 177 25.98 -10.18 -5.84
CA VAL A 177 24.78 -9.50 -5.37
C VAL A 177 24.33 -8.50 -6.43
N LEU A 178 23.07 -8.61 -6.84
CA LEU A 178 22.42 -7.66 -7.74
C LEU A 178 21.40 -6.84 -6.95
N LEU A 179 21.62 -5.53 -6.87
CA LEU A 179 20.71 -4.59 -6.22
C LEU A 179 19.95 -3.82 -7.29
N LEU A 180 18.63 -3.93 -7.28
CA LEU A 180 17.73 -3.29 -8.22
C LEU A 180 16.88 -2.26 -7.48
N ASP A 181 16.77 -1.05 -8.02
CA ASP A 181 15.92 0.01 -7.50
C ASP A 181 15.03 0.55 -8.63
N LEU A 182 13.72 0.60 -8.38
CA LEU A 182 12.74 1.05 -9.35
C LEU A 182 12.48 2.55 -9.17
N SER A 183 12.75 3.33 -10.22
CA SER A 183 12.45 4.76 -10.22
C SER A 183 10.95 5.00 -10.24
N ALA A 184 10.45 5.83 -9.31
CA ALA A 184 9.04 6.24 -9.23
C ALA A 184 8.06 5.04 -9.25
N ALA A 185 8.32 4.03 -8.42
CA ALA A 185 7.59 2.77 -8.42
C ALA A 185 6.07 2.91 -8.29
N PHE A 186 5.57 3.89 -7.52
CA PHE A 186 4.13 4.14 -7.37
C PHE A 186 3.51 4.88 -8.57
N ASP A 187 4.26 5.81 -9.18
CA ASP A 187 3.78 6.60 -10.32
C ASP A 187 3.79 5.80 -11.64
N THR A 188 4.53 4.68 -11.66
CA THR A 188 4.75 3.86 -12.87
C THR A 188 3.92 2.58 -12.90
N VAL A 189 3.06 2.34 -11.89
CA VAL A 189 2.21 1.15 -11.85
C VAL A 189 1.14 1.23 -12.95
N ASN A 190 1.14 0.27 -13.87
CA ASN A 190 0.05 0.11 -14.82
C ASN A 190 -1.19 -0.46 -14.10
N HIS A 191 -2.30 0.28 -14.14
CA HIS A 191 -3.52 -0.08 -13.42
C HIS A 191 -4.16 -1.38 -13.95
N ASP A 192 -4.10 -1.67 -15.24
CA ASP A 192 -4.68 -2.88 -15.83
C ASP A 192 -3.90 -4.13 -15.41
N VAL A 193 -2.57 -4.03 -15.37
CA VAL A 193 -1.68 -5.09 -14.86
C VAL A 193 -1.93 -5.32 -13.38
N LEU A 194 -2.07 -4.25 -12.59
CA LEU A 194 -2.40 -4.35 -11.17
C LEU A 194 -3.73 -5.08 -10.95
N ILE A 195 -4.80 -4.65 -11.63
CA ILE A 195 -6.14 -5.26 -11.52
C ILE A 195 -6.08 -6.74 -11.94
N SER A 196 -5.40 -7.06 -13.04
CA SER A 196 -5.22 -8.45 -13.51
C SER A 196 -4.48 -9.30 -12.47
N ARG A 197 -3.46 -8.73 -11.82
CA ARG A 197 -2.71 -9.43 -10.77
C ARG A 197 -3.57 -9.65 -9.52
N LEU A 198 -4.32 -8.65 -9.08
CA LEU A 198 -5.25 -8.76 -7.94
C LEU A 198 -6.34 -9.82 -8.18
N PHE A 199 -6.86 -9.89 -9.41
CA PHE A 199 -7.79 -10.96 -9.82
C PHE A 199 -7.16 -12.35 -9.71
N SER A 200 -5.91 -12.51 -10.19
CA SER A 200 -5.21 -13.80 -10.16
C SER A 200 -4.93 -14.33 -8.75
N ILE A 201 -4.84 -13.45 -7.75
CA ILE A 201 -4.64 -13.84 -6.34
C ILE A 201 -5.96 -13.97 -5.55
N GLY A 202 -7.10 -13.97 -6.23
CA GLY A 202 -8.41 -14.24 -5.62
C GLY A 202 -9.17 -13.02 -5.09
N ILE A 203 -8.75 -11.78 -5.41
CA ILE A 203 -9.51 -10.57 -5.10
C ILE A 203 -10.47 -10.31 -6.25
N THR A 204 -11.77 -10.21 -5.98
CA THR A 204 -12.82 -10.22 -7.00
C THR A 204 -13.99 -9.30 -6.61
N ASP A 205 -15.00 -9.19 -7.49
CA ASP A 205 -16.25 -8.47 -7.26
C ASP A 205 -16.05 -7.03 -6.73
N THR A 206 -16.82 -6.61 -5.72
CA THR A 206 -16.77 -5.26 -5.16
C THR A 206 -15.40 -4.90 -4.61
N ALA A 207 -14.67 -5.85 -4.02
CA ALA A 207 -13.32 -5.62 -3.50
C ALA A 207 -12.32 -5.27 -4.62
N LEU A 208 -12.48 -5.82 -5.82
CA LEU A 208 -11.65 -5.52 -6.99
C LEU A 208 -12.19 -4.31 -7.77
N TYR A 209 -13.42 -4.39 -8.27
CA TYR A 209 -13.91 -3.48 -9.30
C TYR A 209 -14.45 -2.15 -8.76
N SER A 210 -14.90 -2.10 -7.50
CA SER A 210 -15.35 -0.85 -6.89
C SER A 210 -14.25 -0.23 -6.04
N TRP A 211 -13.61 -1.04 -5.21
CA TRP A 211 -12.65 -0.57 -4.23
C TRP A 211 -11.28 -0.21 -4.81
N THR A 212 -10.72 -1.00 -5.73
CA THR A 212 -9.41 -0.69 -6.33
C THR A 212 -9.43 0.65 -7.09
N PRO A 213 -10.40 0.95 -7.97
CA PRO A 213 -10.46 2.25 -8.64
C PRO A 213 -10.75 3.41 -7.68
N THR A 214 -11.60 3.20 -6.68
CA THR A 214 -11.86 4.22 -5.65
C THR A 214 -10.58 4.56 -4.89
N PHE A 215 -9.78 3.56 -4.54
CA PHE A 215 -8.51 3.74 -3.87
C PHE A 215 -7.45 4.43 -4.74
N LEU A 216 -7.29 4.00 -5.99
CA LEU A 216 -6.36 4.66 -6.92
C LEU A 216 -6.77 6.13 -7.13
N ASN A 217 -8.05 6.42 -7.25
CA ASN A 217 -8.53 7.80 -7.36
C ASN A 217 -8.39 8.64 -6.07
N LEU A 218 -8.22 8.04 -4.88
CA LEU A 218 -7.92 8.80 -3.66
C LEU A 218 -6.54 9.45 -3.70
N TYR A 219 -5.60 8.85 -4.44
CA TYR A 219 -4.20 9.23 -4.46
C TYR A 219 -3.78 9.87 -5.78
N PHE A 220 -4.50 9.59 -6.87
CA PHE A 220 -4.14 9.98 -8.23
C PHE A 220 -5.18 10.90 -8.89
N THR A 221 -5.83 11.81 -8.17
CA THR A 221 -6.54 12.89 -8.86
C THR A 221 -5.53 13.75 -9.62
N PRO A 222 -5.67 13.93 -10.95
CA PRO A 222 -4.92 14.94 -11.66
C PRO A 222 -5.14 16.28 -10.96
N TRP A 223 -4.10 17.12 -10.90
CA TRP A 223 -4.30 18.53 -10.59
C TRP A 223 -5.42 19.04 -11.50
N ALA A 224 -6.61 19.25 -10.94
CA ALA A 224 -7.66 19.91 -11.68
C ALA A 224 -7.13 21.31 -12.00
N ASP A 225 -7.09 21.62 -13.29
CA ASP A 225 -6.79 22.94 -13.82
C ASP A 225 -7.70 23.97 -13.14
N HIS A 226 -7.19 24.58 -12.07
CA HIS A 226 -7.68 25.85 -11.56
C HIS A 226 -6.81 26.94 -12.16
N SER A 227 -7.02 27.17 -13.45
CA SER A 227 -6.80 28.45 -14.14
C SER A 227 -7.98 29.37 -13.93
#